data_AF-A0A2P6S9J8-F1
#
_entry.id   AF-A0A2P6S9J8-F1
#
_cell.length_a   1.000
_cell.length_b   1.000
_cell.length_c   1.000
_cell.angle_alpha   90.00
_cell.angle_beta   90.00
_cell.angle_gamma   90.00
#
_symmetry.space_group_name_H-M   'P 1'
#
loop_
_entity.id
_entity.type
_entity.pdbx_description
1 polymer ?
#
loop_
_entity_poly.entity_id
_entity_poly.type
_entity_poly.pdbx_seq_one_letter_code
_entity_poly.pdbx_strand_id
1 'polypeptide(L)'
;MIEVVSVFPSTTFQLQTTRSWDFLCFNEKIQRNDSVESDIIIGVIDSGIWPDSESFKDNGFGPPPKKWKGACSARDETGHGTHTASSAAGNAVKDVSFYGIAQGIARGEVPSARVAA
;
A
#
# COMPACT_ATOMS: atom_id res chain seq x y z
N MET A 1 21.52 26.15 -33.09
CA MET A 1 20.79 24.87 -33.05
C MET A 1 20.89 24.39 -31.63
N ILE A 2 19.76 24.20 -30.92
CA ILE A 2 19.79 23.81 -29.50
C ILE A 2 19.95 22.30 -29.45
N GLU A 3 21.04 21.82 -28.84
CA GLU A 3 21.32 20.40 -28.68
C GLU A 3 20.59 19.81 -27.48
N VAL A 4 20.29 18.51 -27.58
CA VAL A 4 19.58 17.74 -26.56
C VAL A 4 20.47 17.58 -25.33
N VAL A 5 19.98 18.04 -24.17
CA VAL A 5 20.73 18.06 -22.90
C VAL A 5 20.82 16.68 -22.24
N SER A 6 19.83 15.80 -22.42
CA SER A 6 19.89 14.40 -21.97
C SER A 6 18.81 13.54 -22.64
N VAL A 7 19.07 12.23 -22.73
CA VAL A 7 18.12 11.21 -23.18
C VAL A 7 18.17 10.05 -22.21
N PHE A 8 17.01 9.59 -21.74
CA PHE A 8 16.90 8.43 -20.86
C PHE A 8 16.06 7.34 -21.52
N PRO A 9 16.42 6.05 -21.36
CA PRO A 9 15.61 4.94 -21.85
C PRO A 9 14.22 4.94 -21.23
N SER A 10 13.18 4.74 -22.05
CA SER A 10 11.84 4.46 -21.54
C SER A 10 11.88 3.17 -20.72
N THR A 11 11.42 3.24 -19.47
CA THR A 11 11.44 2.10 -18.54
C THR A 11 10.06 1.96 -17.91
N THR A 12 9.56 0.73 -17.82
CA THR A 12 8.34 0.44 -17.05
C THR A 12 8.71 0.34 -15.58
N PHE A 13 8.18 1.25 -14.77
CA PHE A 13 8.38 1.23 -13.32
C PHE A 13 7.23 0.50 -12.63
N GLN A 14 7.53 -0.19 -11.54
CA GLN A 14 6.49 -0.62 -10.63
C GLN A 14 5.92 0.61 -9.92
N LEU A 15 4.59 0.67 -9.85
CA LEU A 15 3.89 1.72 -9.11
C LEU A 15 4.38 1.73 -7.66
N GLN A 16 4.66 2.91 -7.11
CA GLN A 16 5.02 3.06 -5.71
C GLN A 16 4.17 4.18 -5.11
N THR A 17 3.67 3.99 -3.89
CA THR A 17 2.78 4.95 -3.23
C THR A 17 3.51 6.01 -2.41
N THR A 18 4.83 6.12 -2.56
CA THR A 18 5.68 7.04 -1.79
C THR A 18 5.44 8.53 -2.10
N ARG A 19 4.71 8.84 -3.17
CA ARG A 19 4.41 10.22 -3.60
C ARG A 19 2.96 10.44 -4.01
N SER A 20 2.22 9.39 -4.36
CA SER A 20 0.86 9.50 -4.89
C SER A 20 -0.08 10.21 -3.93
N TRP A 21 0.02 9.91 -2.64
CA TRP A 21 -0.85 10.51 -1.63
C TRP A 21 -0.55 11.98 -1.41
N ASP A 22 0.72 12.38 -1.37
CA ASP A 22 1.10 13.80 -1.30
C ASP A 22 0.63 14.57 -2.54
N PHE A 23 0.74 13.98 -3.73
CA PHE A 23 0.25 14.56 -4.98
C PHE A 23 -1.26 14.81 -4.94
N LEU A 24 -2.02 13.93 -4.29
CA LEU A 24 -3.46 14.08 -4.07
C LEU A 24 -3.82 14.99 -2.89
N CYS A 25 -2.84 15.74 -2.34
CA CYS A 25 -2.98 16.54 -1.12
C CYS A 25 -3.42 15.73 0.11
N PHE A 26 -3.15 14.43 0.08
CA PHE A 26 -3.45 13.48 1.14
C PHE A 26 -2.17 13.11 1.88
N ASN A 27 -1.57 14.04 2.63
CA ASN A 27 -0.31 13.78 3.33
C ASN A 27 -0.52 12.96 4.63
N GLU A 28 0.57 12.52 5.25
CA GLU A 28 0.55 11.70 6.47
C GLU A 28 -0.08 12.37 7.69
N LYS A 29 -0.17 13.71 7.72
CA LYS A 29 -0.64 14.48 8.88
C LYS A 29 -2.15 14.70 8.89
N ILE A 30 -2.88 14.10 7.96
CA ILE A 30 -4.33 14.24 7.90
C ILE A 30 -4.96 13.57 9.11
N GLN A 31 -5.90 14.29 9.73
CA GLN A 31 -6.67 13.76 10.84
C GLN A 31 -7.54 12.59 10.36
N ARG A 32 -7.38 11.46 11.06
CA ARG A 32 -8.11 10.22 10.81
C ARG A 32 -8.83 9.80 12.07
N ASN A 33 -9.84 8.96 11.89
CA ASN A 33 -10.49 8.29 13.00
C ASN A 33 -10.07 6.83 13.01
N ASP A 34 -8.93 6.54 13.62
CA ASP A 34 -8.33 5.20 13.62
C ASP A 34 -9.26 4.15 14.26
N SER A 35 -10.06 4.56 15.25
CA SER A 35 -11.06 3.68 15.88
C SER A 35 -12.13 3.23 14.89
N VAL A 36 -12.50 4.09 13.92
CA VAL A 36 -13.46 3.75 12.86
C VAL A 36 -12.76 3.02 11.72
N GLU A 37 -11.61 3.51 11.26
CA GLU A 37 -10.85 2.89 10.17
C GLU A 37 -10.47 1.43 10.51
N SER A 38 -10.07 1.15 11.76
CA SER A 38 -9.72 -0.20 12.21
C SER A 38 -10.87 -1.21 12.27
N ASP A 39 -12.11 -0.75 12.15
CA ASP A 39 -13.31 -1.57 12.01
C ASP A 39 -13.77 -1.69 10.53
N ILE A 40 -13.10 -1.03 9.59
CA ILE A 40 -13.37 -1.16 8.15
C ILE A 40 -12.59 -2.35 7.57
N ILE A 41 -13.23 -3.10 6.67
CA ILE A 41 -12.62 -4.22 5.95
C ILE A 41 -12.69 -3.91 4.45
N ILE A 42 -11.53 -3.82 3.81
CA ILE A 42 -11.37 -3.60 2.37
C ILE A 42 -11.14 -4.96 1.71
N GLY A 43 -12.07 -5.34 0.83
CA GLY A 43 -11.95 -6.54 -0.01
C GLY A 43 -11.15 -6.25 -1.28
N VAL A 44 -10.14 -7.07 -1.58
CA VAL A 44 -9.29 -6.98 -2.77
C VAL A 44 -9.42 -8.26 -3.57
N ILE A 45 -10.17 -8.22 -4.68
CA ILE A 45 -10.37 -9.39 -5.55
C ILE A 45 -9.24 -9.40 -6.59
N ASP A 46 -8.20 -10.18 -6.32
CA ASP A 46 -6.98 -10.20 -7.13
C ASP A 46 -6.28 -11.58 -7.10
N SER A 47 -5.00 -11.62 -7.41
CA SER A 47 -4.08 -12.78 -7.44
C SER A 47 -3.68 -13.32 -6.06
N GLY A 48 -4.27 -12.79 -4.98
CA GLY A 48 -3.95 -13.14 -3.59
C GLY A 48 -3.19 -12.03 -2.86
N ILE A 49 -2.55 -12.36 -1.74
CA ILE A 49 -1.71 -11.41 -0.99
C ILE A 49 -0.43 -12.06 -0.46
N TRP A 50 0.67 -11.31 -0.39
CA TRP A 50 1.87 -11.73 0.33
C TRP A 50 1.83 -11.20 1.78
N PRO A 51 1.38 -12.01 2.76
CA PRO A 51 1.09 -11.51 4.12
C PRO A 51 2.33 -11.07 4.88
N ASP A 52 3.52 -11.57 4.53
CA ASP A 52 4.77 -11.24 5.24
C ASP A 52 5.37 -9.88 4.83
N SER A 53 4.71 -9.13 3.94
CA SER A 53 5.13 -7.79 3.57
C SER A 53 5.02 -6.82 4.75
N GLU A 54 5.98 -5.90 4.87
CA GLU A 54 5.94 -4.83 5.90
C GLU A 54 4.65 -4.01 5.84
N SER A 55 4.04 -3.87 4.65
CA SER A 55 2.77 -3.18 4.46
C SER A 55 1.58 -3.84 5.16
N PHE A 56 1.69 -5.09 5.60
CA PHE A 56 0.58 -5.86 6.20
C PHE A 56 0.87 -6.37 7.61
N LYS A 57 1.92 -5.86 8.27
CA LYS A 57 2.17 -6.17 9.69
C LYS A 57 1.00 -5.70 10.57
N ASP A 58 0.61 -6.49 11.55
CA ASP A 58 -0.53 -6.20 12.42
C ASP A 58 -0.12 -5.61 13.78
N ASN A 59 1.12 -5.13 13.91
CA ASN A 59 1.61 -4.48 15.12
C ASN A 59 0.71 -3.29 15.51
N GLY A 60 0.14 -3.33 16.71
CA GLY A 60 -0.75 -2.28 17.22
C GLY A 60 -2.22 -2.44 16.82
N PHE A 61 -2.56 -3.44 16.00
CA PHE A 61 -3.95 -3.76 15.70
C PHE A 61 -4.58 -4.61 16.81
N GLY A 62 -5.86 -4.33 17.10
CA GLY A 62 -6.69 -5.19 17.94
C GLY A 62 -7.13 -6.48 17.21
N PRO A 63 -7.93 -7.33 17.86
CA PRO A 63 -8.51 -8.50 17.20
C PRO A 63 -9.34 -8.09 15.97
N PRO A 64 -9.55 -9.00 14.99
CA PRO A 64 -10.42 -8.73 13.86
C PRO A 64 -11.83 -8.28 14.30
N PRO A 65 -12.48 -7.39 13.54
CA PRO A 65 -13.86 -6.98 13.79
C PRO A 65 -14.80 -8.17 14.01
N LYS A 66 -15.62 -8.14 15.07
CA LYS A 66 -16.57 -9.25 15.39
C LYS A 66 -17.56 -9.56 14.26
N LYS A 67 -17.79 -8.60 13.37
CA LYS A 67 -18.65 -8.74 12.18
C LYS A 67 -17.99 -9.55 11.05
N TRP A 68 -16.67 -9.74 11.08
CA TRP A 68 -15.94 -10.50 10.07
C TRP A 68 -16.25 -12.00 10.19
N LYS A 69 -16.56 -12.64 9.06
CA LYS A 69 -16.88 -14.07 8.96
C LYS A 69 -16.11 -14.79 7.86
N GLY A 70 -15.10 -14.14 7.27
CA GLY A 70 -14.28 -14.74 6.21
C GLY A 70 -13.20 -15.67 6.75
N ALA A 71 -12.46 -16.28 5.83
CA ALA A 71 -11.33 -17.16 6.13
C ALA A 71 -10.01 -16.50 5.68
N CYS A 72 -8.88 -17.14 5.98
CA CYS A 72 -7.57 -16.68 5.50
C CYS A 72 -7.49 -16.76 3.97
N SER A 73 -6.89 -15.72 3.38
CA SER A 73 -6.71 -15.55 1.94
C SER A 73 -5.63 -16.48 1.36
N ALA A 74 -5.65 -16.66 0.04
CA ALA A 74 -4.59 -17.34 -0.70
C ALA A 74 -3.32 -16.45 -0.78
N ARG A 75 -2.16 -17.10 -0.81
CA ARG A 75 -0.88 -16.39 -0.99
C ARG A 75 -0.75 -15.93 -2.43
N ASP A 76 -0.23 -14.72 -2.61
CA ASP A 76 0.07 -14.17 -3.93
C ASP A 76 1.34 -14.80 -4.52
N GLU A 77 1.24 -15.28 -5.77
CA GLU A 77 2.37 -15.80 -6.55
C GLU A 77 2.77 -14.87 -7.72
N THR A 78 1.96 -13.83 -8.00
CA THR A 78 2.17 -12.91 -9.13
C THR A 78 2.68 -11.54 -8.67
N GLY A 79 2.25 -11.08 -7.50
CA GLY A 79 2.59 -9.78 -6.91
C GLY A 79 1.56 -8.67 -7.15
N HIS A 80 0.62 -8.86 -8.08
CA HIS A 80 -0.37 -7.85 -8.44
C HIS A 80 -1.34 -7.58 -7.28
N GLY A 81 -1.78 -8.62 -6.58
CA GLY A 81 -2.72 -8.48 -5.47
C GLY A 81 -2.07 -7.84 -4.25
N THR A 82 -0.82 -8.21 -3.96
CA THR A 82 0.01 -7.57 -2.93
C THR A 82 0.20 -6.08 -3.19
N HIS A 83 0.51 -5.72 -4.44
CA HIS A 83 0.68 -4.33 -4.85
C HIS A 83 -0.62 -3.52 -4.71
N THR A 84 -1.73 -4.09 -5.19
CA THR A 84 -3.06 -3.47 -5.11
C THR A 84 -3.51 -3.29 -3.67
N ALA A 85 -3.41 -4.33 -2.85
CA ALA A 85 -3.80 -4.30 -1.45
C ALA A 85 -2.98 -3.28 -0.63
N SER A 86 -1.67 -3.21 -0.85
CA SER A 86 -0.81 -2.25 -0.15
C SER A 86 -1.10 -0.80 -0.57
N SER A 87 -1.54 -0.60 -1.81
CA SER A 87 -1.99 0.71 -2.29
C SER A 87 -3.33 1.13 -1.65
N ALA A 88 -4.26 0.20 -1.44
CA ALA A 88 -5.54 0.51 -0.80
C ALA A 88 -5.40 0.76 0.71
N ALA A 89 -4.72 -0.15 1.42
CA ALA A 89 -4.73 -0.20 2.88
C ALA A 89 -3.40 -0.64 3.51
N GLY A 90 -2.28 -0.50 2.78
CA GLY A 90 -0.97 -0.81 3.34
C GLY A 90 -0.61 0.13 4.49
N ASN A 91 0.06 -0.42 5.51
CA ASN A 91 0.69 0.37 6.56
C ASN A 91 1.72 1.35 5.99
N ALA A 92 2.03 2.38 6.78
CA ALA A 92 3.15 3.26 6.49
C ALA A 92 4.49 2.53 6.70
N VAL A 93 5.25 2.35 5.61
CA VAL A 93 6.57 1.73 5.61
C VAL A 93 7.60 2.77 5.18
N LYS A 94 8.55 3.06 6.07
CA LYS A 94 9.59 4.07 5.84
C LYS A 94 10.75 3.52 5.01
N ASP A 95 11.48 4.43 4.37
CA ASP A 95 12.73 4.14 3.66
C ASP A 95 12.62 3.07 2.56
N VAL A 96 11.44 2.99 1.94
CA VAL A 96 11.24 2.09 0.80
C VAL A 96 11.64 2.78 -0.49
N SER A 97 12.11 1.98 -1.45
CA SER A 97 12.41 2.42 -2.81
C SER A 97 12.43 1.22 -3.75
N PHE A 98 12.32 1.49 -5.04
CA PHE A 98 12.62 0.51 -6.08
C PHE A 98 14.03 0.78 -6.63
N TYR A 99 15.04 0.06 -6.11
CA TYR A 99 16.45 0.28 -6.46
C TYR A 99 16.89 1.76 -6.33
N GLY A 100 16.43 2.45 -5.27
CA GLY A 100 16.71 3.87 -5.04
C GLY A 100 15.75 4.84 -5.73
N ILE A 101 14.87 4.36 -6.61
CA ILE A 101 13.85 5.17 -7.26
C ILE A 101 12.65 5.32 -6.33
N ALA A 102 12.06 6.52 -6.34
CA ALA A 102 10.88 6.88 -5.55
C ALA A 102 11.06 6.68 -4.04
N GLN A 103 12.25 6.95 -3.51
CA GLN A 103 12.55 6.83 -2.08
C GLN A 103 11.57 7.67 -1.23
N GLY A 104 10.96 7.05 -0.22
CA GLY A 104 10.04 7.71 0.70
C GLY A 104 9.29 6.75 1.61
N ILE A 105 8.10 7.17 2.06
CA ILE A 105 7.21 6.39 2.91
C ILE A 105 6.08 5.85 2.03
N ALA A 106 6.04 4.54 1.78
CA ALA A 106 4.89 3.93 1.11
C ALA A 106 3.78 3.71 2.13
N ARG A 107 2.54 3.94 1.71
CA ARG A 107 1.34 3.68 2.51
C ARG A 107 0.14 3.48 1.62
N GLY A 108 -0.91 2.91 2.18
CA GLY A 108 -2.23 2.87 1.56
C GLY A 108 -3.04 4.14 1.83
N GLU A 109 -4.20 4.21 1.21
CA GLU A 109 -5.18 5.27 1.45
C GLU A 109 -5.71 5.23 2.89
N VAL A 110 -6.02 4.03 3.38
CA VAL A 110 -6.59 3.81 4.73
C VAL A 110 -5.71 2.83 5.51
N PRO A 111 -4.55 3.27 6.04
CA PRO A 111 -3.56 2.38 6.66
C PRO A 111 -4.09 1.64 7.89
N SER A 112 -5.09 2.19 8.58
CA SER A 112 -5.69 1.56 9.77
C SER A 112 -6.76 0.53 9.40
N ALA A 113 -7.16 0.38 8.14
CA ALA A 113 -8.18 -0.58 7.72
C ALA A 113 -7.68 -2.05 7.72
N ARG A 114 -8.63 -2.99 7.73
CA ARG A 114 -8.36 -4.42 7.54
C ARG A 114 -8.39 -4.77 6.05
N VAL A 115 -7.57 -5.72 5.63
CA VAL A 115 -7.59 -6.28 4.26
C VAL A 115 -8.17 -7.68 4.26
N ALA A 116 -9.05 -7.96 3.31
CA ALA A 116 -9.47 -9.31 2.94
C ALA A 116 -9.14 -9.51 1.45
N ALA A 117 -8.33 -10.52 1.13
CA ALA A 117 -7.88 -10.83 -0.23
C ALA A 117 -8.36 -12.22 -0.67
#